data_AF-A0A7Y5PWY0-F1
#
_entry.id   AF-A0A7Y5PWY0-F1
#
_cell.length_a   1.000
_cell.length_b   1.000
_cell.length_c   1.000
_cell.angle_alpha   90.00
_cell.angle_beta   90.00
_cell.angle_gamma   90.00
#
_symmetry.space_group_name_H-M   'P 1'
#
loop_
_entity.id
_entity.type
_entity.pdbx_description
1 polymer ?
#
loop_
_entity_poly.entity_id
_entity_poly.type
_entity_poly.pdbx_seq_one_letter_code
_entity_poly.pdbx_strand_id
1 'polypeptide(L)'
;MSDTMVDSESEAAQARKERREAVLQVAGRGRTRTLTLVLTYLFGFLGPAACFCLHWVLGADMFGSREVTVHVAAIAALLSLALHVHWRDCPPGFSAFLGGALLSSAIQALLVALFLLPLTLVCMLIVVGVVGLIPFGTAWTLYRASHEAHQAAALLSRRTRIAFAACGFALSSSLLLAHPVTQFVAYEIAFERIAELTPDAPERANEVLALIPGLANRPLIDEALACEDDERFLRLSKLCVLRFGFAIDRTWRRD
;
A
#
# COMPACT_ATOMS: atom_id res chain seq x y z
N MET A 1 36.51 19.88 -44.41
CA MET A 1 35.89 18.69 -43.77
C MET A 1 34.93 19.06 -42.64
N SER A 2 34.27 20.23 -42.67
CA SER A 2 33.31 20.64 -41.63
C SER A 2 31.84 20.45 -42.03
N ASP A 3 31.54 20.29 -43.33
CA ASP A 3 30.15 20.23 -43.82
C ASP A 3 29.47 18.89 -43.55
N THR A 4 30.21 17.78 -43.49
CA THR A 4 29.60 16.44 -43.26
C THR A 4 29.11 16.22 -41.84
N MET A 5 29.51 17.04 -40.86
CA MET A 5 29.06 16.88 -39.47
C MET A 5 27.68 17.50 -39.21
N VAL A 6 27.35 18.61 -39.89
CA VAL A 6 26.09 19.35 -39.70
C VAL A 6 24.88 18.53 -40.18
N ASP A 7 25.06 17.79 -41.28
CA ASP A 7 23.98 16.95 -41.83
C ASP A 7 23.61 15.78 -40.89
N SER A 8 24.58 15.23 -40.16
CA SER A 8 24.35 14.10 -39.26
C SER A 8 23.51 14.45 -38.02
N GLU A 9 23.66 15.67 -37.48
CA GLU A 9 22.86 16.12 -36.34
C GLU A 9 21.43 16.46 -36.75
N SER A 10 21.26 17.03 -37.95
CA SER A 10 19.96 17.34 -38.55
C SER A 10 19.14 16.06 -38.78
N GLU A 11 19.74 15.04 -39.41
CA GLU A 11 19.08 13.75 -39.64
C GLU A 11 18.70 13.05 -38.34
N ALA A 12 19.58 13.09 -37.34
CA ALA A 12 19.31 12.51 -36.02
C ALA A 12 18.16 13.25 -35.30
N ALA A 13 18.06 14.57 -35.44
CA ALA A 13 16.96 15.35 -34.88
C ALA A 13 15.63 15.06 -35.57
N GLN A 14 15.64 14.95 -36.91
CA GLN A 14 14.47 14.60 -37.72
C GLN A 14 13.93 13.21 -37.35
N ALA A 15 14.80 12.20 -37.28
CA ALA A 15 14.41 10.83 -36.94
C ALA A 15 13.82 10.71 -35.52
N ARG A 16 14.30 11.54 -34.57
CA ARG A 16 13.71 11.63 -33.22
C ARG A 16 12.32 12.25 -33.25
N LYS A 17 12.09 13.26 -34.09
CA LYS A 17 10.79 13.91 -34.24
C LYS A 17 9.76 12.96 -34.86
N GLU A 18 10.12 12.26 -35.94
CA GLU A 18 9.27 11.27 -36.59
C GLU A 18 8.92 10.09 -35.66
N ARG A 19 9.89 9.58 -34.89
CA ARG A 19 9.61 8.57 -33.86
C ARG A 19 8.63 9.07 -32.81
N ARG A 20 8.75 10.33 -32.39
CA ARG A 20 7.83 10.93 -31.41
C ARG A 20 6.42 11.04 -31.97
N GLU A 21 6.29 11.46 -33.22
CA GLU A 21 4.99 11.57 -33.91
C GLU A 21 4.35 10.19 -34.16
N ALA A 22 5.13 9.18 -34.54
CA ALA A 22 4.65 7.81 -34.69
C ALA A 22 4.15 7.21 -33.36
N VAL A 23 4.87 7.45 -32.27
CA VAL A 23 4.44 7.03 -30.91
C VAL A 23 3.14 7.74 -30.50
N LEU A 24 3.01 9.03 -30.81
CA LEU A 24 1.79 9.80 -30.57
C LEU A 24 0.62 9.34 -31.44
N GLN A 25 0.86 8.94 -32.69
CA GLN A 25 -0.17 8.37 -33.57
C GLN A 25 -0.66 6.99 -33.10
N VAL A 26 0.24 6.14 -32.61
CA VAL A 26 -0.15 4.85 -32.02
C VAL A 26 -0.96 5.07 -30.73
N ALA A 27 -0.69 6.14 -29.97
CA ALA A 27 -1.50 6.57 -28.84
C ALA A 27 -2.88 7.14 -29.25
N GLY A 28 -3.09 7.43 -30.55
CA GLY A 28 -4.27 8.11 -31.10
C GLY A 28 -5.50 7.24 -31.40
N ARG A 29 -5.58 5.98 -30.97
CA ARG A 29 -6.84 5.20 -31.08
C ARG A 29 -7.86 5.69 -30.03
N GLY A 30 -8.58 6.77 -30.34
CA GLY A 30 -9.50 7.43 -29.40
C GLY A 30 -10.53 6.53 -28.69
N ARG A 31 -10.94 5.40 -29.32
CA ARG A 31 -11.87 4.44 -28.71
C ARG A 31 -11.24 3.64 -27.56
N THR A 32 -9.95 3.29 -27.62
CA THR A 32 -9.26 2.60 -26.51
C THR A 32 -8.95 3.55 -25.35
N ARG A 33 -8.79 4.84 -25.63
CA ARG A 33 -8.54 5.87 -24.60
C ARG A 33 -9.75 6.07 -23.67
N THR A 34 -10.96 6.14 -24.22
CA THR A 34 -12.19 6.32 -23.44
C THR A 34 -12.44 5.10 -22.54
N LEU A 35 -12.38 3.89 -23.10
CA LEU A 35 -12.53 2.66 -22.30
C LEU A 35 -11.48 2.56 -21.20
N THR A 36 -10.23 2.92 -21.50
CA THR A 36 -9.16 2.93 -20.50
C THR A 36 -9.46 3.89 -19.37
N LEU A 37 -9.89 5.13 -19.68
CA LEU A 37 -10.26 6.10 -18.66
C LEU A 37 -11.42 5.60 -17.80
N VAL A 38 -12.47 5.03 -18.42
CA VAL A 38 -13.61 4.46 -17.70
C VAL A 38 -13.15 3.37 -16.75
N LEU A 39 -12.31 2.42 -17.21
CA LEU A 39 -11.77 1.35 -16.36
C LEU A 39 -10.90 1.91 -15.23
N THR A 40 -10.08 2.94 -15.50
CA THR A 40 -9.28 3.63 -14.47
C THR A 40 -10.19 4.28 -13.42
N TYR A 41 -11.30 4.91 -13.80
CA TYR A 41 -12.24 5.47 -12.83
C TYR A 41 -12.98 4.40 -12.05
N LEU A 42 -13.47 3.35 -12.72
CA LEU A 42 -14.24 2.27 -12.11
C LEU A 42 -13.39 1.46 -11.12
N PHE A 43 -12.23 0.97 -11.55
CA PHE A 43 -11.39 0.10 -10.73
C PHE A 43 -10.29 0.83 -9.96
N GLY A 44 -9.87 1.99 -10.44
CA GLY A 44 -8.82 2.77 -9.77
C GLY A 44 -9.36 3.70 -8.68
N PHE A 45 -10.59 4.20 -8.79
CA PHE A 45 -11.16 5.14 -7.81
C PHE A 45 -12.43 4.61 -7.15
N LEU A 46 -13.46 4.31 -7.95
CA LEU A 46 -14.78 3.87 -7.46
C LEU A 46 -14.70 2.55 -6.70
N GLY A 47 -13.95 1.58 -7.20
CA GLY A 47 -13.76 0.27 -6.56
C GLY A 47 -13.17 0.40 -5.15
N PRO A 48 -11.95 0.96 -4.99
CA PRO A 48 -11.35 1.17 -3.69
C PRO A 48 -12.21 2.03 -2.75
N ALA A 49 -12.83 3.10 -3.27
CA ALA A 49 -13.74 3.92 -2.47
C ALA A 49 -14.97 3.14 -1.98
N ALA A 50 -15.58 2.32 -2.84
CA ALA A 50 -16.69 1.46 -2.47
C ALA A 50 -16.27 0.42 -1.42
N CYS A 51 -15.10 -0.20 -1.58
CA CYS A 51 -14.54 -1.11 -0.57
C CYS A 51 -14.32 -0.41 0.77
N PHE A 52 -13.81 0.83 0.75
CA PHE A 52 -13.61 1.64 1.95
C PHE A 52 -14.94 1.99 2.63
N CYS A 53 -15.94 2.44 1.86
CA CYS A 53 -17.28 2.72 2.38
C CYS A 53 -17.94 1.46 2.95
N LEU A 54 -17.81 0.31 2.29
CA LEU A 54 -18.34 -0.96 2.79
C LEU A 54 -17.66 -1.38 4.09
N HIS A 55 -16.33 -1.25 4.17
CA HIS A 55 -15.57 -1.50 5.40
C HIS A 55 -16.10 -0.65 6.56
N TRP A 56 -16.29 0.65 6.33
CA TRP A 56 -16.85 1.57 7.32
C TRP A 56 -18.28 1.21 7.74
N VAL A 57 -19.17 0.92 6.78
CA VAL A 57 -20.59 0.60 7.04
C VAL A 57 -20.76 -0.73 7.76
N LEU A 58 -19.94 -1.73 7.42
CA LEU A 58 -20.00 -3.05 8.04
C LEU A 58 -19.41 -3.06 9.46
N GLY A 59 -18.74 -1.98 9.90
CA GLY A 59 -18.21 -1.83 11.26
C GLY A 59 -17.26 -2.96 11.64
N ALA A 60 -16.62 -3.57 10.65
CA ALA A 60 -15.88 -4.79 10.85
C ALA A 60 -14.41 -4.44 11.12
N ASP A 61 -13.95 -4.70 12.34
CA ASP A 61 -12.53 -4.66 12.73
C ASP A 61 -11.71 -5.78 12.03
N MET A 62 -11.97 -6.05 10.74
CA MET A 62 -11.32 -7.13 9.98
C MET A 62 -9.79 -6.99 9.95
N PHE A 63 -9.28 -5.77 10.09
CA PHE A 63 -7.85 -5.48 10.07
C PHE A 63 -7.27 -5.17 11.46
N GLY A 64 -8.11 -5.04 12.51
CA GLY A 64 -7.70 -4.67 13.85
C GLY A 64 -6.72 -3.49 13.86
N SER A 65 -5.59 -3.64 14.56
CA SER A 65 -4.54 -2.61 14.63
C SER A 65 -3.90 -2.23 13.28
N ARG A 66 -4.10 -3.01 12.21
CA ARG A 66 -3.52 -2.75 10.88
C ARG A 66 -4.36 -1.81 10.02
N GLU A 67 -5.53 -1.40 10.50
CA GLU A 67 -6.48 -0.60 9.75
C GLU A 67 -5.86 0.69 9.20
N VAL A 68 -5.19 1.47 10.06
CA VAL A 68 -4.57 2.75 9.69
C VAL A 68 -3.58 2.60 8.54
N THR A 69 -2.71 1.58 8.58
CA THR A 69 -1.71 1.38 7.52
C THR A 69 -2.36 0.99 6.20
N VAL A 70 -3.38 0.13 6.22
CA VAL A 70 -4.12 -0.23 5.01
C VAL A 70 -4.81 0.99 4.41
N HIS A 71 -5.37 1.86 5.25
CA HIS A 71 -6.03 3.10 4.84
C HIS A 71 -5.03 4.09 4.23
N VAL A 72 -3.89 4.33 4.88
CA VAL A 72 -2.83 5.21 4.38
C VAL A 72 -2.27 4.69 3.06
N ALA A 73 -2.03 3.38 2.93
CA ALA A 73 -1.56 2.78 1.69
C ALA A 73 -2.58 2.93 0.55
N ALA A 74 -3.87 2.70 0.83
CA ALA A 74 -4.94 2.89 -0.15
C ALA A 74 -5.03 4.35 -0.61
N ILE A 75 -5.00 5.31 0.33
CA ILE A 75 -5.00 6.75 0.03
C ILE A 75 -3.77 7.13 -0.81
N ALA A 76 -2.58 6.64 -0.45
CA ALA A 76 -1.36 6.91 -1.21
C ALA A 76 -1.42 6.38 -2.64
N ALA A 77 -2.00 5.20 -2.86
CA ALA A 77 -2.22 4.64 -4.19
C ALA A 77 -3.24 5.47 -5.00
N LEU A 78 -4.35 5.89 -4.37
CA LEU A 78 -5.36 6.75 -4.99
C LEU A 78 -4.79 8.12 -5.39
N LEU A 79 -4.01 8.74 -4.50
CA LEU A 79 -3.32 10.00 -4.78
C LEU A 79 -2.32 9.83 -5.93
N SER A 80 -1.50 8.77 -5.91
CA SER A 80 -0.55 8.49 -6.99
C SER A 80 -1.24 8.33 -8.35
N LEU A 81 -2.40 7.65 -8.37
CA LEU A 81 -3.20 7.50 -9.58
C LEU A 81 -3.84 8.82 -10.02
N ALA A 82 -4.38 9.61 -9.08
CA ALA A 82 -4.95 10.93 -9.36
C ALA A 82 -3.91 11.89 -9.95
N LEU A 83 -2.73 11.92 -9.34
CA LEU A 83 -1.57 12.68 -9.83
C LEU A 83 -1.21 12.24 -11.25
N HIS A 84 -1.16 10.93 -11.52
CA HIS A 84 -0.83 10.44 -12.87
C HIS A 84 -1.88 10.86 -13.92
N VAL A 85 -3.16 10.79 -13.57
CA VAL A 85 -4.27 11.15 -14.48
C VAL A 85 -4.32 12.65 -14.76
N HIS A 86 -4.12 13.50 -13.74
CA HIS A 86 -4.17 14.96 -13.87
C HIS A 86 -2.87 15.55 -14.44
N TRP A 87 -1.71 15.02 -14.04
CA TRP A 87 -0.40 15.51 -14.45
C TRP A 87 0.28 14.57 -15.46
N ARG A 88 -0.40 14.31 -16.58
CA ARG A 88 0.18 13.53 -17.68
C ARG A 88 1.44 14.16 -18.28
N ASP A 89 1.55 15.48 -18.22
CA ASP A 89 2.67 16.26 -18.79
C ASP A 89 3.77 16.55 -17.76
N CYS A 90 3.88 15.73 -16.70
CA CYS A 90 4.91 15.90 -15.69
C CYS A 90 6.34 15.75 -16.25
N PRO A 91 7.34 16.37 -15.58
CA PRO A 91 8.74 16.15 -15.91
C PRO A 91 9.08 14.65 -15.93
N PRO A 92 9.91 14.17 -16.86
CA PRO A 92 10.12 12.75 -17.07
C PRO A 92 10.71 12.03 -15.85
N GLY A 93 11.43 12.74 -14.98
CA GLY A 93 11.91 12.21 -13.69
C GLY A 93 10.77 11.89 -12.72
N PHE A 94 9.80 12.80 -12.62
CA PHE A 94 8.61 12.58 -11.80
C PHE A 94 7.73 11.46 -12.37
N SER A 95 7.59 11.38 -13.69
CA SER A 95 6.86 10.27 -14.34
C SER A 95 7.53 8.91 -14.07
N ALA A 96 8.87 8.83 -14.08
CA ALA A 96 9.59 7.60 -13.71
C ALA A 96 9.37 7.23 -12.23
N PHE A 97 9.42 8.21 -11.34
CA PHE A 97 9.17 8.03 -9.91
C PHE A 97 7.74 7.52 -9.66
N LEU A 98 6.75 8.17 -10.25
CA LEU A 98 5.35 7.80 -10.14
C LEU A 98 5.08 6.41 -10.74
N GLY A 99 5.75 6.06 -11.84
CA GLY A 99 5.72 4.72 -12.42
C GLY A 99 6.15 3.64 -11.43
N GLY A 100 7.22 3.88 -10.67
CA GLY A 100 7.67 2.99 -9.60
C GLY A 100 6.70 2.87 -8.44
N ALA A 101 6.14 3.99 -7.97
CA ALA A 101 5.15 4.01 -6.88
C ALA A 101 3.86 3.26 -7.27
N LEU A 102 3.35 3.49 -8.49
CA LEU A 102 2.19 2.80 -9.03
C LEU A 102 2.45 1.30 -9.23
N LEU A 103 3.66 0.91 -9.65
CA LEU A 103 4.03 -0.51 -9.78
C LEU A 103 4.03 -1.22 -8.44
N SER A 104 4.59 -0.58 -7.40
CA SER A 104 4.58 -1.08 -6.03
C SER A 104 3.15 -1.29 -5.55
N SER A 105 2.30 -0.27 -5.73
CA SER A 105 0.87 -0.34 -5.41
C SER A 105 0.13 -1.44 -6.18
N ALA A 106 0.45 -1.64 -7.46
CA ALA A 106 -0.14 -2.69 -8.29
C ALA A 106 0.21 -4.10 -7.78
N ILE A 107 1.48 -4.34 -7.44
CA ILE A 107 1.94 -5.62 -6.88
C ILE A 107 1.25 -5.89 -5.55
N GLN A 108 1.13 -4.88 -4.68
CA GLN A 108 0.47 -5.02 -3.39
C GLN A 108 -1.02 -5.34 -3.55
N ALA A 109 -1.73 -4.59 -4.41
CA ALA A 109 -3.13 -4.85 -4.72
C ALA A 109 -3.32 -6.27 -5.29
N LEU A 110 -2.40 -6.74 -6.13
CA LEU A 110 -2.42 -8.10 -6.65
C LEU A 110 -2.19 -9.15 -5.56
N LEU A 111 -1.25 -8.94 -4.64
CA LEU A 111 -1.01 -9.85 -3.51
C LEU A 111 -2.24 -9.95 -2.61
N VAL A 112 -2.90 -8.82 -2.31
CA VAL A 112 -4.18 -8.80 -1.58
C VAL A 112 -5.26 -9.55 -2.35
N ALA A 113 -5.35 -9.34 -3.67
CA ALA A 113 -6.31 -10.01 -4.53
C ALA A 113 -6.10 -11.54 -4.53
N LEU A 114 -4.85 -12.00 -4.63
CA LEU A 114 -4.48 -13.41 -4.57
C LEU A 114 -4.75 -14.02 -3.19
N PHE A 115 -4.55 -13.26 -2.12
CA PHE A 115 -4.86 -13.71 -0.76
C PHE A 115 -6.37 -13.82 -0.51
N LEU A 116 -7.16 -12.92 -1.10
CA LEU A 116 -8.63 -12.95 -1.05
C LEU A 116 -9.23 -13.97 -2.03
N LEU A 117 -8.48 -14.43 -3.04
CA LEU A 117 -9.00 -15.32 -4.08
C LEU A 117 -9.60 -16.62 -3.50
N PRO A 118 -8.96 -17.36 -2.58
CA PRO A 118 -9.56 -18.56 -1.99
C PRO A 118 -10.86 -18.26 -1.24
N LEU A 119 -10.89 -17.15 -0.49
CA LEU A 119 -12.08 -16.72 0.25
C LEU A 119 -13.23 -16.40 -0.73
N THR A 120 -12.92 -15.67 -1.80
CA THR A 120 -13.91 -15.28 -2.81
C THR A 120 -14.41 -16.47 -3.62
N LEU A 121 -13.57 -17.47 -3.90
CA LEU A 121 -13.97 -18.73 -4.53
C LEU A 121 -14.95 -19.52 -3.66
N VAL A 122 -14.71 -19.57 -2.34
CA VAL A 122 -15.65 -20.19 -1.39
C VAL A 122 -16.95 -19.38 -1.28
N CYS A 123 -16.86 -18.05 -1.33
CA CYS A 123 -18.02 -17.15 -1.23
C CYS A 123 -18.73 -16.86 -2.58
N MET A 124 -18.30 -17.45 -3.70
CA MET A 124 -18.81 -17.16 -5.06
C MET A 124 -20.29 -17.49 -5.27
N LEU A 125 -20.97 -18.10 -4.29
CA LEU A 125 -22.43 -18.28 -4.28
C LEU A 125 -23.20 -17.00 -3.92
N ILE A 126 -22.55 -15.91 -3.51
CA ILE A 126 -23.17 -14.65 -3.04
C ILE A 126 -22.46 -13.42 -3.67
N VAL A 127 -23.11 -12.25 -3.63
CA VAL A 127 -22.62 -10.89 -4.03
C VAL A 127 -21.15 -10.59 -3.69
N VAL A 128 -20.60 -11.24 -2.67
CA VAL A 128 -19.19 -11.17 -2.24
C VAL A 128 -18.21 -11.54 -3.36
N GLY A 129 -18.59 -12.42 -4.30
CA GLY A 129 -17.71 -12.83 -5.41
C GLY A 129 -17.29 -11.69 -6.34
N VAL A 130 -18.19 -10.70 -6.57
CA VAL A 130 -17.88 -9.55 -7.45
C VAL A 130 -16.97 -8.54 -6.74
N VAL A 131 -17.22 -8.30 -5.45
CA VAL A 131 -16.38 -7.41 -4.62
C VAL A 131 -14.95 -7.96 -4.55
N GLY A 132 -14.79 -9.29 -4.51
CA GLY A 132 -13.51 -9.97 -4.55
C GLY A 132 -12.67 -9.71 -5.81
N LEU A 133 -13.28 -9.30 -6.92
CA LEU A 133 -12.59 -9.01 -8.18
C LEU A 133 -12.09 -7.57 -8.28
N ILE A 134 -12.60 -6.65 -7.44
CA ILE A 134 -12.16 -5.25 -7.39
C ILE A 134 -10.65 -5.11 -7.21
N PRO A 135 -9.97 -5.82 -6.26
CA PRO A 135 -8.52 -5.69 -6.11
C PRO A 135 -7.72 -6.17 -7.33
N PHE A 136 -8.21 -7.15 -8.10
CA PHE A 136 -7.61 -7.53 -9.38
C PHE A 136 -7.72 -6.43 -10.44
N GLY A 137 -8.91 -5.84 -10.58
CA GLY A 137 -9.12 -4.71 -11.49
C GLY A 137 -8.26 -3.50 -11.09
N THR A 138 -8.16 -3.22 -9.79
CA THR A 138 -7.31 -2.16 -9.23
C THR A 138 -5.84 -2.41 -9.61
N ALA A 139 -5.32 -3.62 -9.35
CA ALA A 139 -3.94 -3.98 -9.69
C ALA A 139 -3.65 -3.80 -11.18
N TRP A 140 -4.57 -4.23 -12.06
CA TRP A 140 -4.44 -4.06 -13.50
C TRP A 140 -4.39 -2.59 -13.91
N THR A 141 -5.28 -1.75 -13.38
CA THR A 141 -5.29 -0.30 -13.69
C THR A 141 -4.02 0.40 -13.24
N LEU A 142 -3.53 0.08 -12.03
CA LEU A 142 -2.29 0.64 -11.49
C LEU A 142 -1.06 0.19 -12.31
N TYR A 143 -1.00 -1.09 -12.72
CA TYR A 143 0.06 -1.60 -13.59
C TYR A 143 0.11 -0.87 -14.94
N ARG A 144 -1.06 -0.64 -15.55
CA ARG A 144 -1.15 0.12 -16.81
C ARG A 144 -0.70 1.57 -16.63
N ALA A 145 -1.17 2.25 -15.60
CA ALA A 145 -0.75 3.61 -15.28
C ALA A 145 0.78 3.68 -15.03
N SER A 146 1.34 2.69 -14.33
CA SER A 146 2.78 2.56 -14.15
C SER A 146 3.53 2.44 -15.49
N HIS A 147 3.06 1.57 -16.39
CA HIS A 147 3.65 1.39 -17.70
C HIS A 147 3.59 2.66 -18.56
N GLU A 148 2.45 3.36 -18.57
CA GLU A 148 2.29 4.66 -19.24
C GLU A 148 3.26 5.71 -18.67
N ALA A 149 3.40 5.79 -17.35
CA ALA A 149 4.33 6.70 -16.68
C ALA A 149 5.81 6.38 -17.03
N HIS A 150 6.16 5.11 -17.13
CA HIS A 150 7.48 4.65 -17.56
C HIS A 150 7.79 4.97 -19.02
N GLN A 151 6.80 4.90 -19.90
CA GLN A 151 6.93 5.29 -21.30
C GLN A 151 7.09 6.81 -21.45
N ALA A 152 6.37 7.60 -20.65
CA ALA A 152 6.55 9.05 -20.60
C ALA A 152 7.97 9.46 -20.15
N ALA A 153 8.61 8.63 -19.32
CA ALA A 153 10.00 8.80 -18.90
C ALA A 153 11.06 8.33 -19.93
N ALA A 154 10.68 8.02 -21.17
CA ALA A 154 11.61 7.52 -22.20
C ALA A 154 12.71 8.52 -22.58
N LEU A 155 12.53 9.81 -22.28
CA LEU A 155 13.54 10.85 -22.52
C LEU A 155 14.74 10.77 -21.57
N LEU A 156 14.62 10.05 -20.45
CA LEU A 156 15.72 9.88 -19.50
C LEU A 156 16.66 8.76 -19.92
N SER A 157 17.91 8.84 -19.46
CA SER A 157 18.82 7.70 -19.52
C SER A 157 18.22 6.49 -18.80
N ARG A 158 18.50 5.28 -19.30
CA ARG A 158 18.02 4.03 -18.69
C ARG A 158 18.37 3.94 -17.20
N ARG A 159 19.57 4.37 -16.81
CA ARG A 159 20.04 4.35 -15.41
C ARG A 159 19.22 5.30 -14.54
N THR A 160 19.06 6.55 -14.98
CA THR A 160 18.28 7.57 -14.27
C THR A 160 16.82 7.13 -14.11
N ARG A 161 16.22 6.57 -15.16
CA ARG A 161 14.85 6.05 -15.13
C ARG A 161 14.69 4.91 -14.12
N ILE A 162 15.62 3.96 -14.08
CA ILE A 162 15.60 2.84 -13.11
C ILE A 162 15.77 3.37 -11.69
N ALA A 163 16.67 4.34 -11.47
CA ALA A 163 16.90 4.93 -10.15
C ALA A 163 15.63 5.62 -9.61
N PHE A 164 15.00 6.50 -10.39
CA PHE A 164 13.76 7.17 -9.97
C PHE A 164 12.62 6.17 -9.70
N ALA A 165 12.47 5.16 -10.55
CA ALA A 165 11.47 4.12 -10.36
C ALA A 165 11.74 3.29 -9.10
N ALA A 166 12.99 2.93 -8.85
CA ALA A 166 13.38 2.22 -7.63
C ALA A 166 13.11 3.07 -6.38
N CYS A 167 13.38 4.38 -6.42
CA CYS A 167 13.03 5.30 -5.33
C CYS A 167 11.51 5.36 -5.08
N GLY A 168 10.69 5.50 -6.13
CA GLY A 168 9.24 5.51 -5.99
C GLY A 168 8.70 4.18 -5.46
N PHE A 169 9.25 3.07 -5.94
CA PHE A 169 8.91 1.73 -5.48
C PHE A 169 9.24 1.54 -4.00
N ALA A 170 10.47 1.89 -3.61
CA ALA A 170 10.96 1.76 -2.23
C ALA A 170 10.16 2.62 -1.27
N LEU A 171 9.89 3.89 -1.60
CA LEU A 171 9.10 4.77 -0.74
C LEU A 171 7.68 4.23 -0.53
N SER A 172 7.04 3.76 -1.59
CA SER A 172 5.70 3.18 -1.53
C SER A 172 5.67 1.85 -0.76
N SER A 173 6.68 0.99 -0.92
CA SER A 173 6.74 -0.30 -0.21
C SER A 173 7.12 -0.12 1.26
N SER A 174 7.99 0.84 1.60
CA SER A 174 8.35 1.15 2.98
C SER A 174 7.14 1.56 3.82
N LEU A 175 6.17 2.30 3.26
CA LEU A 175 4.94 2.67 3.98
C LEU A 175 4.11 1.45 4.41
N LEU A 176 4.14 0.39 3.60
CA LEU A 176 3.41 -0.85 3.90
C LEU A 176 4.18 -1.82 4.78
N LEU A 177 5.49 -1.90 4.60
CA LEU A 177 6.36 -2.75 5.42
C LEU A 177 6.62 -2.15 6.80
N ALA A 178 6.51 -0.82 6.94
CA ALA A 178 6.73 -0.15 8.22
C ALA A 178 5.88 -0.77 9.33
N HIS A 179 4.60 -1.02 9.08
CA HIS A 179 3.71 -1.55 10.11
C HIS A 179 4.03 -2.99 10.57
N PRO A 180 4.08 -4.02 9.69
CA PRO A 180 4.43 -5.36 10.11
C PRO A 180 5.83 -5.43 10.74
N VAL A 181 6.78 -4.63 10.25
CA VAL A 181 8.12 -4.54 10.84
C VAL A 181 8.04 -3.92 12.24
N THR A 182 7.30 -2.83 12.43
CA THR A 182 7.13 -2.23 13.76
C THR A 182 6.40 -3.15 14.73
N GLN A 183 5.42 -3.93 14.27
CA GLN A 183 4.73 -4.92 15.11
C GLN A 183 5.65 -6.07 15.48
N PHE A 184 6.44 -6.58 14.54
CA PHE A 184 7.42 -7.62 14.80
C PHE A 184 8.48 -7.15 15.80
N VAL A 185 9.06 -5.96 15.59
CA VAL A 185 10.06 -5.39 16.52
C VAL A 185 9.44 -5.11 17.90
N ALA A 186 8.23 -4.58 17.97
CA ALA A 186 7.55 -4.35 19.25
C ALA A 186 7.25 -5.68 19.97
N TYR A 187 6.90 -6.73 19.22
CA TYR A 187 6.68 -8.06 19.76
C TYR A 187 7.98 -8.66 20.32
N GLU A 188 9.09 -8.60 19.57
CA GLU A 188 10.40 -9.09 20.03
C GLU A 188 10.89 -8.35 21.27
N ILE A 189 10.79 -7.02 21.30
CA ILE A 189 11.18 -6.21 22.47
C ILE A 189 10.29 -6.54 23.68
N ALA A 190 8.98 -6.67 23.48
CA ALA A 190 8.06 -7.05 24.55
C ALA A 190 8.40 -8.47 25.06
N PHE A 191 8.74 -9.39 24.16
CA PHE A 191 9.12 -10.75 24.49
C PHE A 191 10.37 -10.80 25.36
N GLU A 192 11.45 -10.16 24.90
CA GLU A 192 12.71 -10.09 25.63
C GLU A 192 12.51 -9.45 27.01
N ARG A 193 11.72 -8.37 27.09
CA ARG A 193 11.48 -7.68 28.35
C ARG A 193 10.62 -8.47 29.34
N ILE A 194 9.64 -9.23 28.86
CA ILE A 194 8.84 -10.11 29.71
C ILE A 194 9.71 -11.27 30.20
N ALA A 195 10.55 -11.85 29.34
CA ALA A 195 11.50 -12.91 29.72
C ALA A 195 12.50 -12.45 30.80
N GLU A 196 13.01 -11.21 30.71
CA GLU A 196 13.85 -10.60 31.75
C GLU A 196 13.12 -10.43 33.10
N LEU A 197 11.83 -10.08 33.07
CA LEU A 197 11.04 -9.79 34.26
C LEU A 197 10.41 -11.05 34.88
N THR A 198 10.39 -12.18 34.17
CA THR A 198 9.88 -13.47 34.66
C THR A 198 10.89 -14.61 34.44
N PRO A 199 12.11 -14.52 35.03
CA PRO A 199 13.17 -15.52 34.81
C PRO A 199 12.76 -16.92 35.27
N ASP A 200 11.86 -17.02 36.26
CA ASP A 200 11.45 -18.29 36.87
C ASP A 200 10.18 -18.90 36.24
N ALA A 201 9.53 -18.20 35.29
CA ALA A 201 8.26 -18.65 34.70
C ALA A 201 8.13 -18.29 33.21
N PRO A 202 9.00 -18.82 32.33
CA PRO A 202 8.98 -18.55 30.89
C PRO A 202 7.67 -19.00 30.21
N GLU A 203 6.92 -19.92 30.80
CA GLU A 203 5.59 -20.30 30.31
C GLU A 203 4.55 -19.18 30.49
N ARG A 204 4.65 -18.39 31.58
CA ARG A 204 3.76 -17.23 31.81
C ARG A 204 4.06 -16.09 30.84
N ALA A 205 5.31 -15.96 30.37
CA ALA A 205 5.67 -14.96 29.38
C ALA A 205 4.84 -15.13 28.09
N ASN A 206 4.71 -16.36 27.60
CA ASN A 206 3.93 -16.66 26.40
C ASN A 206 2.44 -16.37 26.57
N GLU A 207 1.87 -16.56 27.77
CA GLU A 207 0.48 -16.19 28.06
C GLU A 207 0.26 -14.67 28.04
N VAL A 208 1.23 -13.90 28.52
CA VAL A 208 1.20 -12.42 28.50
C VAL A 208 1.35 -11.89 27.09
N LEU A 209 2.26 -12.47 26.30
CA LEU A 209 2.48 -12.13 24.90
C LEU A 209 1.26 -12.46 24.03
N ALA A 210 0.57 -13.57 24.33
CA ALA A 210 -0.69 -13.91 23.67
C ALA A 210 -1.82 -12.89 23.95
N LEU A 211 -1.71 -12.12 25.03
CA LEU A 211 -2.65 -11.06 25.42
C LEU A 211 -2.27 -9.68 24.87
N ILE A 212 -1.19 -9.57 24.08
CA ILE A 212 -0.69 -8.28 23.58
C ILE A 212 -0.90 -8.17 22.06
N PRO A 213 -2.04 -7.62 21.61
CA PRO A 213 -2.10 -6.93 20.33
C PRO A 213 -1.85 -5.43 20.53
N GLY A 214 -0.67 -4.94 20.15
CA GLY A 214 -0.42 -3.51 19.89
C GLY A 214 0.00 -2.61 21.06
N LEU A 215 1.00 -2.99 21.87
CA LEU A 215 1.38 -2.23 23.06
C LEU A 215 1.98 -0.83 22.81
N ALA A 216 1.19 0.19 23.19
CA ALA A 216 1.61 1.57 23.43
C ALA A 216 1.30 2.07 24.86
N ASN A 217 0.76 1.25 25.77
CA ASN A 217 0.45 1.65 27.16
C ASN A 217 1.40 0.99 28.18
N ARG A 218 2.62 1.52 28.29
CA ARG A 218 3.65 1.15 29.29
C ARG A 218 3.14 1.04 30.75
N PRO A 219 2.41 2.02 31.32
CA PRO A 219 2.14 2.02 32.77
C PRO A 219 1.23 0.88 33.24
N LEU A 220 0.38 0.35 32.35
CA LEU A 220 -0.51 -0.76 32.64
C LEU A 220 0.20 -2.13 32.58
N ILE A 221 1.26 -2.24 31.77
CA ILE A 221 2.14 -3.41 31.76
C ILE A 221 2.94 -3.45 33.05
N ASP A 222 3.53 -2.30 33.45
CA ASP A 222 4.35 -2.22 34.66
C ASP A 222 3.52 -2.56 35.91
N GLU A 223 2.24 -2.15 35.94
CA GLU A 223 1.30 -2.47 37.02
C GLU A 223 0.84 -3.95 37.01
N ALA A 224 0.69 -4.55 35.82
CA ALA A 224 0.40 -5.97 35.69
C ALA A 224 1.60 -6.83 36.13
N LEU A 225 2.81 -6.50 35.67
CA LEU A 225 4.03 -7.25 35.99
C LEU A 225 4.43 -7.12 37.47
N ALA A 226 4.01 -6.06 38.16
CA ALA A 226 4.20 -5.90 39.60
C ALA A 226 3.19 -6.67 40.47
N CYS A 227 2.20 -7.37 39.89
CA CYS A 227 1.26 -8.19 40.65
C CYS A 227 1.80 -9.59 40.91
N GLU A 228 2.03 -9.92 42.18
CA GLU A 228 2.33 -11.28 42.66
C GLU A 228 1.09 -12.19 42.69
N ASP A 229 -0.11 -11.60 42.67
CA ASP A 229 -1.38 -12.30 42.71
C ASP A 229 -1.85 -12.66 41.29
N ASP A 230 -1.88 -13.96 40.98
CA ASP A 230 -2.29 -14.52 39.68
C ASP A 230 -3.69 -14.07 39.25
N GLU A 231 -4.63 -13.90 40.19
CA GLU A 231 -6.01 -13.50 39.87
C GLU A 231 -6.08 -12.01 39.50
N ARG A 232 -5.26 -11.19 40.17
CA ARG A 232 -5.11 -9.76 39.91
C ARG A 232 -4.33 -9.51 38.62
N PHE A 233 -3.30 -10.30 38.37
CA PHE A 233 -2.56 -10.33 37.11
C PHE A 233 -3.47 -10.62 35.92
N LEU A 234 -4.31 -11.66 36.02
CA LEU A 234 -5.27 -12.04 34.98
C LEU A 234 -6.34 -10.95 34.77
N ARG A 235 -6.76 -10.24 35.83
CA ARG A 235 -7.67 -9.08 35.71
C ARG A 235 -7.00 -7.89 35.03
N LEU A 236 -5.76 -7.55 35.39
CA LEU A 236 -5.04 -6.41 34.82
C LEU A 236 -4.68 -6.65 33.37
N SER A 237 -4.22 -7.85 33.02
CA SER A 237 -3.96 -8.24 31.62
C SER A 237 -5.25 -8.24 30.78
N LYS A 238 -6.39 -8.73 31.30
CA LYS A 238 -7.71 -8.56 30.66
C LYS A 238 -8.11 -7.09 30.52
N LEU A 239 -7.81 -6.25 31.52
CA LEU A 239 -8.05 -4.80 31.47
C LEU A 239 -7.15 -4.08 30.45
N CYS A 240 -5.89 -4.51 30.27
CA CYS A 240 -4.99 -4.01 29.24
C CYS A 240 -5.56 -4.28 27.85
N VAL A 241 -6.03 -5.51 27.61
CA VAL A 241 -6.69 -5.93 26.37
C VAL A 241 -7.97 -5.11 26.12
N LEU A 242 -8.83 -5.01 27.13
CA LEU A 242 -10.11 -4.29 27.03
C LEU A 242 -9.92 -2.77 26.86
N ARG A 243 -8.97 -2.15 27.58
CA ARG A 243 -8.65 -0.74 27.39
C ARG A 243 -7.96 -0.47 26.06
N PHE A 244 -7.24 -1.42 25.47
CA PHE A 244 -6.70 -1.24 24.12
C PHE A 244 -7.81 -1.21 23.07
N GLY A 245 -8.78 -2.13 23.17
CA GLY A 245 -9.99 -2.09 22.33
C GLY A 245 -10.77 -0.79 22.49
N PHE A 246 -10.90 -0.27 23.72
CA PHE A 246 -11.65 0.97 23.99
C PHE A 246 -10.85 2.27 23.77
N ALA A 247 -9.52 2.27 23.85
CA ALA A 247 -8.70 3.47 23.63
C ALA A 247 -8.62 3.82 22.14
N ILE A 248 -8.69 2.81 21.26
CA ILE A 248 -8.83 3.02 19.80
C ILE A 248 -10.23 3.57 19.46
N ASP A 249 -11.30 3.09 20.13
CA ASP A 249 -12.67 3.60 19.94
C ASP A 249 -12.90 5.01 20.54
N ARG A 250 -12.21 5.39 21.63
CA ARG A 250 -12.40 6.72 22.27
C ARG A 250 -11.58 7.86 21.66
N THR A 251 -10.44 7.60 21.03
CA THR A 251 -9.72 8.65 20.28
C THR A 251 -10.41 9.00 18.96
N TRP A 252 -11.29 8.14 18.45
CA TRP A 252 -12.11 8.40 17.26
C TRP A 252 -13.46 9.07 17.52
N ARG A 253 -13.97 9.11 18.77
CA ARG A 253 -15.23 9.77 19.14
C ARG A 253 -15.07 11.15 19.78
N ARG A 254 -13.85 11.69 19.82
CA ARG A 254 -13.56 13.06 20.24
C ARG A 254 -12.91 13.81 19.09
N ASP A 255 -13.64 13.90 17.99
CA ASP A 255 -13.71 14.98 16.97
C ASP A 255 -14.96 14.71 16.12
#